data_AF-A0AAQ6IPI6-F1
#
_entry.id   AF-A0AAQ6IPI6-F1
#
_cell.length_a   1.000
_cell.length_b   1.000
_cell.length_c   1.000
_cell.angle_alpha   90.00
_cell.angle_beta   90.00
_cell.angle_gamma   90.00
#
_symmetry.space_group_name_H-M   'P 1'
#
loop_
_entity.id
_entity.type
_entity.pdbx_description
1 polymer ?
#
loop_
_entity_poly.entity_id
_entity_poly.type
_entity_poly.pdbx_seq_one_letter_code
_entity_poly.pdbx_strand_id
1 'polypeptide(L)'
;MVLIKEYRVVLPVSVEEYQVGQLYSVAEASKNETGGGEGIEVLKNEPYEKDGEKGQYTHKIYHLKSKVPGYVKMIAPEGALVFHEKAWNAYPYCRTIVTNEYMKDDFMIKIETWHKPDMGTIENVHDLDEQTWRTVEVVPIDIANKEEVAPGDYKPEEDPALFHSAKTDRGPLGPEWKNELKTDCPYMCAYKLVTVKFRWWGLQTKVENFIHRQEKRIFTNFHRQLFCWIDKWVGLTMEDIRRMEEETQKELEELRKTGPIRGTSAAHEQ
;
A
#
# COMPACT_ATOMS: atom_id res chain seq x y z
N MET A 1 -13.48 -17.63 -9.97
CA MET A 1 -12.03 -17.82 -9.76
C MET A 1 -11.47 -16.48 -9.34
N VAL A 2 -10.57 -16.47 -8.37
CA VAL A 2 -9.86 -15.27 -7.87
C VAL A 2 -8.37 -15.57 -7.94
N LEU A 3 -7.53 -14.54 -8.04
CA LEU A 3 -6.07 -14.66 -7.96
C LEU A 3 -5.62 -14.19 -6.58
N ILE A 4 -4.78 -14.96 -5.90
CA ILE A 4 -4.31 -14.67 -4.54
C ILE A 4 -2.78 -14.72 -4.52
N LYS A 5 -2.15 -13.68 -3.96
CA LYS A 5 -0.71 -13.63 -3.69
C LYS A 5 -0.46 -13.05 -2.31
N GLU A 6 0.56 -13.54 -1.61
CA GLU A 6 1.03 -12.96 -0.35
C GLU A 6 2.35 -12.22 -0.58
N TYR A 7 2.34 -10.91 -0.40
CA TYR A 7 3.56 -10.10 -0.49
C TYR A 7 4.17 -9.95 0.90
N ARG A 8 5.42 -10.38 1.06
CA ARG A 8 6.14 -10.29 2.34
C ARG A 8 7.16 -9.16 2.27
N VAL A 9 6.97 -8.14 3.09
CA VAL A 9 7.85 -6.97 3.16
C VAL A 9 8.56 -6.93 4.50
N VAL A 10 9.84 -7.32 4.51
CA VAL A 10 10.71 -7.20 5.69
C VAL A 10 11.23 -5.78 5.79
N LEU A 11 11.22 -5.20 6.99
CA LEU A 11 11.59 -3.81 7.23
C LEU A 11 12.49 -3.67 8.47
N PRO A 12 13.48 -2.76 8.45
CA PRO A 12 14.35 -2.44 9.60
C PRO A 12 13.67 -1.46 10.58
N VAL A 13 12.44 -1.76 10.97
CA VAL A 13 11.63 -1.01 11.95
C VAL A 13 10.87 -1.99 12.82
N SER A 14 10.49 -1.58 14.03
CA SER A 14 9.64 -2.41 14.89
C SER A 14 8.19 -2.40 14.39
N VAL A 15 7.38 -3.34 14.91
CA VAL A 15 5.93 -3.38 14.67
C VAL A 15 5.28 -2.08 15.19
N GLU A 16 5.69 -1.61 16.36
CA GLU A 16 5.18 -0.38 16.97
C GLU A 16 5.56 0.88 16.16
N GLU A 17 6.81 0.96 15.70
CA GLU A 17 7.28 2.04 14.84
C GLU A 17 6.52 2.06 13.51
N TYR A 18 6.30 0.90 12.91
CA TYR A 18 5.60 0.76 11.64
C TYR A 18 4.15 1.28 11.74
N GLN A 19 3.46 1.12 12.87
CA GLN A 19 2.10 1.64 13.04
C GLN A 19 2.04 3.15 12.75
N VAL A 20 3.00 3.92 13.28
CA VAL A 20 3.11 5.36 13.07
C VAL A 20 3.61 5.67 11.65
N GLY A 21 4.69 5.01 11.24
CA GLY A 21 5.33 5.24 9.94
C GLY A 21 4.41 4.94 8.76
N GLN A 22 3.57 3.92 8.85
CA GLN A 22 2.58 3.59 7.84
C GLN A 22 1.55 4.71 7.67
N LEU A 23 0.97 5.20 8.77
CA LEU A 23 -0.08 6.23 8.71
C LEU A 23 0.48 7.56 8.17
N TYR A 24 1.67 7.96 8.63
CA TYR A 24 2.39 9.10 8.07
C TYR A 24 2.63 8.95 6.57
N SER A 25 3.17 7.80 6.16
CA SER A 25 3.54 7.56 4.76
C SER A 25 2.31 7.47 3.86
N VAL A 26 1.18 6.95 4.36
CA VAL A 26 -0.09 6.95 3.62
C VAL A 26 -0.57 8.38 3.39
N ALA A 27 -0.47 9.26 4.38
CA ALA A 27 -0.85 10.67 4.22
C ALA A 27 0.00 11.35 3.14
N GLU A 28 1.32 11.23 3.22
CA GLU A 28 2.25 11.86 2.26
C GLU A 28 2.13 11.26 0.85
N ALA A 29 2.05 9.93 0.72
CA ALA A 29 1.83 9.28 -0.56
C ALA A 29 0.48 9.69 -1.20
N SER A 30 -0.56 9.85 -0.39
CA SER A 30 -1.87 10.34 -0.87
C SER A 30 -1.75 11.73 -1.49
N LYS A 31 -0.97 12.63 -0.88
CA LYS A 31 -0.73 13.99 -1.41
C LYS A 31 0.05 13.95 -2.72
N ASN A 32 1.07 13.10 -2.80
CA ASN A 32 1.88 12.92 -4.02
C ASN A 32 1.07 12.37 -5.20
N GLU A 33 -0.02 11.66 -4.93
CA GLU A 33 -0.89 11.06 -5.93
C GLU A 33 -2.15 11.89 -6.25
N THR A 34 -2.36 13.04 -5.60
CA THR A 34 -3.62 13.80 -5.72
C THR A 34 -3.43 15.14 -6.44
N GLY A 35 -4.27 15.39 -7.44
CA GLY A 35 -4.24 16.60 -8.25
C GLY A 35 -5.04 16.48 -9.55
N GLY A 36 -5.51 17.61 -10.07
CA GLY A 36 -6.14 17.70 -11.39
C GLY A 36 -7.45 16.93 -11.53
N GLY A 37 -8.23 16.84 -10.45
CA GLY A 37 -9.47 16.07 -10.36
C GLY A 37 -9.26 14.58 -10.04
N GLU A 38 -8.02 14.11 -9.96
CA GLU A 38 -7.66 12.70 -9.72
C GLU A 38 -6.93 12.51 -8.38
N GLY A 39 -6.83 11.25 -7.93
CA GLY A 39 -6.17 10.87 -6.68
C GLY A 39 -7.15 10.45 -5.58
N ILE A 40 -6.82 10.79 -4.34
CA ILE A 40 -7.48 10.25 -3.15
C ILE A 40 -8.41 11.28 -2.53
N GLU A 41 -9.65 10.86 -2.26
CA GLU A 41 -10.64 11.60 -1.48
C GLU A 41 -10.98 10.80 -0.22
N VAL A 42 -10.84 11.40 0.96
CA VAL A 42 -11.17 10.75 2.23
C VAL A 42 -12.59 11.15 2.64
N LEU A 43 -13.50 10.18 2.68
CA LEU A 43 -14.89 10.39 3.08
C LEU A 43 -15.12 10.18 4.58
N LYS A 44 -14.45 9.17 5.14
CA LYS A 44 -14.52 8.85 6.57
C LYS A 44 -13.15 8.46 7.10
N ASN A 45 -12.88 8.89 8.32
CA ASN A 45 -11.77 8.44 9.14
C ASN A 45 -12.24 8.50 10.60
N GLU A 46 -12.73 7.38 11.13
CA GLU A 46 -13.37 7.32 12.45
C GLU A 46 -12.97 6.04 13.20
N PRO A 47 -12.86 6.09 14.54
CA PRO A 47 -12.68 4.87 15.32
C PRO A 47 -13.90 3.96 15.17
N TYR A 48 -13.69 2.64 15.21
CA TYR A 48 -14.78 1.67 15.23
C TYR A 48 -14.58 0.62 16.33
N GLU A 49 -15.69 0.04 16.76
CA GLU A 49 -15.73 -1.15 17.61
C GLU A 49 -16.81 -2.08 17.06
N LYS A 50 -16.43 -3.32 16.75
CA LYS A 50 -17.37 -4.33 16.23
C LYS A 50 -16.93 -5.72 16.69
N ASP A 51 -17.85 -6.48 17.27
CA ASP A 51 -17.63 -7.86 17.70
C ASP A 51 -16.37 -8.06 18.59
N GLY A 52 -16.04 -7.04 19.39
CA GLY A 52 -14.85 -7.01 20.27
C GLY A 52 -13.55 -6.54 19.59
N GLU A 53 -13.53 -6.40 18.26
CA GLU A 53 -12.44 -5.77 17.52
C GLU A 53 -12.58 -4.24 17.60
N LYS A 54 -11.47 -3.56 17.92
CA LYS A 54 -11.39 -2.09 17.96
C LYS A 54 -10.29 -1.63 17.02
N GLY A 55 -10.52 -0.52 16.33
CA GLY A 55 -9.54 0.01 15.39
C GLY A 55 -9.97 1.33 14.77
N GLN A 56 -9.36 1.66 13.64
CA GLN A 56 -9.74 2.79 12.81
C GLN A 56 -10.40 2.32 11.53
N TYR A 57 -11.56 2.88 11.22
CA TYR A 57 -12.25 2.69 9.96
C TYR A 57 -11.97 3.87 9.05
N THR A 58 -11.61 3.59 7.80
CA THR A 58 -11.53 4.62 6.76
C THR A 58 -12.35 4.24 5.55
N HIS A 59 -12.92 5.24 4.91
CA HIS A 59 -13.56 5.12 3.59
C HIS A 59 -12.96 6.18 2.69
N LYS A 60 -12.27 5.75 1.64
CA LYS A 60 -11.66 6.61 0.63
C LYS A 60 -12.21 6.31 -0.75
N ILE A 61 -12.13 7.30 -1.63
CA ILE A 61 -12.42 7.17 -3.06
C ILE A 61 -11.13 7.41 -3.85
N TYR A 62 -10.83 6.51 -4.77
CA TYR A 62 -9.74 6.63 -5.74
C TYR A 62 -10.30 7.06 -7.10
N HIS A 63 -9.91 8.26 -7.53
CA HIS A 63 -10.26 8.86 -8.81
C HIS A 63 -9.11 8.62 -9.80
N LEU A 64 -9.22 7.61 -10.67
CA LEU A 64 -8.10 7.11 -11.49
C LEU A 64 -8.22 7.38 -13.00
N LYS A 65 -8.93 8.45 -13.40
CA LYS A 65 -9.34 8.71 -14.78
C LYS A 65 -8.19 8.58 -15.78
N SER A 66 -7.16 9.41 -15.73
CA SER A 66 -6.04 9.39 -16.67
C SER A 66 -4.94 8.42 -16.27
N LYS A 67 -4.90 7.97 -15.01
CA LYS A 67 -3.83 7.12 -14.44
C LYS A 67 -3.89 5.64 -14.82
N VAL A 68 -5.01 5.14 -15.35
CA VAL A 68 -5.13 3.74 -15.81
C VAL A 68 -4.68 3.51 -17.26
N PRO A 69 -4.28 2.28 -17.64
CA PRO A 69 -3.92 1.94 -19.01
C PRO A 69 -5.03 2.21 -20.03
N GLY A 70 -4.66 2.48 -21.29
CA GLY A 70 -5.61 2.80 -22.36
C GLY A 70 -6.65 1.70 -22.63
N TYR A 71 -6.27 0.43 -22.53
CA TYR A 71 -7.22 -0.68 -22.71
C TYR A 71 -8.28 -0.74 -21.60
N VAL A 72 -7.97 -0.27 -20.38
CA VAL A 72 -8.94 -0.17 -19.28
C VAL A 72 -9.90 1.00 -19.56
N LYS A 73 -9.41 2.13 -20.05
CA LYS A 73 -10.26 3.27 -20.44
C LYS A 73 -11.24 2.94 -21.57
N MET A 74 -10.82 2.10 -22.52
CA MET A 74 -11.67 1.72 -23.65
C MET A 74 -12.90 0.88 -23.25
N ILE A 75 -12.80 0.14 -22.14
CA ILE A 75 -13.85 -0.78 -21.69
C ILE A 75 -14.64 -0.24 -20.50
N ALA A 76 -14.11 0.77 -19.79
CA ALA A 76 -14.70 1.36 -18.61
C ALA A 76 -15.49 2.65 -18.98
N PRO A 77 -16.80 2.73 -18.69
CA PRO A 77 -17.55 3.98 -18.75
C PRO A 77 -16.90 5.10 -17.92
N GLU A 78 -17.22 6.37 -18.19
CA GLU A 78 -16.52 7.52 -17.58
C GLU A 78 -16.59 7.57 -16.04
N GLY A 79 -17.59 6.92 -15.41
CA GLY A 79 -17.71 6.76 -13.96
C GLY A 79 -17.16 5.44 -13.39
N ALA A 80 -16.71 4.51 -14.24
CA ALA A 80 -16.24 3.18 -13.82
C ALA A 80 -14.76 3.16 -13.36
N LEU A 81 -14.09 4.31 -13.36
CA LEU A 81 -12.71 4.47 -12.86
C LEU A 81 -12.64 5.11 -11.47
N VAL A 82 -13.77 5.05 -10.75
CA VAL A 82 -13.90 5.45 -9.36
C VAL A 82 -13.95 4.19 -8.51
N PHE A 83 -13.03 4.07 -7.56
CA PHE A 83 -12.94 2.89 -6.68
C PHE A 83 -13.14 3.31 -5.24
N HIS A 84 -13.92 2.53 -4.50
CA HIS A 84 -14.19 2.76 -3.09
C HIS A 84 -13.30 1.82 -2.29
N GLU A 85 -12.36 2.41 -1.54
CA GLU A 85 -11.58 1.71 -0.54
C GLU A 85 -12.27 1.84 0.82
N LYS A 86 -12.50 0.71 1.48
CA LYS A 86 -12.88 0.66 2.90
C LYS A 86 -11.84 -0.15 3.66
N ALA A 87 -11.27 0.42 4.71
CA ALA A 87 -10.27 -0.25 5.52
C ALA A 87 -10.68 -0.29 6.99
N TRP A 88 -10.43 -1.43 7.63
CA TRP A 88 -10.59 -1.71 9.05
C TRP A 88 -9.20 -2.02 9.60
N ASN A 89 -8.60 -1.01 10.21
CA ASN A 89 -7.25 -1.07 10.77
C ASN A 89 -7.32 -1.35 12.28
N ALA A 90 -7.22 -2.62 12.64
CA ALA A 90 -7.13 -3.12 14.02
C ALA A 90 -5.68 -3.58 14.29
N TYR A 91 -4.73 -2.68 14.10
CA TYR A 91 -3.30 -2.95 14.15
C TYR A 91 -2.93 -3.85 15.36
N PRO A 92 -2.19 -4.96 15.16
CA PRO A 92 -1.32 -5.28 14.02
C PRO A 92 -2.01 -5.99 12.83
N TYR A 93 -3.33 -6.18 12.86
CA TYR A 93 -4.08 -6.68 11.71
C TYR A 93 -4.78 -5.53 10.97
N CYS A 94 -4.82 -5.60 9.65
CA CYS A 94 -5.58 -4.65 8.83
C CYS A 94 -6.29 -5.40 7.71
N ARG A 95 -7.54 -5.00 7.44
CA ARG A 95 -8.30 -5.48 6.28
C ARG A 95 -8.77 -4.29 5.45
N THR A 96 -8.40 -4.30 4.17
CA THR A 96 -8.82 -3.31 3.18
C THR A 96 -9.61 -4.00 2.08
N ILE A 97 -10.72 -3.40 1.66
CA ILE A 97 -11.55 -3.87 0.55
C ILE A 97 -11.77 -2.72 -0.41
N VAL A 98 -11.34 -2.91 -1.66
CA VAL A 98 -11.55 -2.00 -2.77
C VAL A 98 -12.63 -2.57 -3.68
N THR A 99 -13.65 -1.76 -3.97
CA THR A 99 -14.80 -2.11 -4.80
C THR A 99 -15.04 -1.08 -5.90
N ASN A 100 -15.82 -1.45 -6.90
CA ASN A 100 -16.20 -0.57 -8.01
C ASN A 100 -17.71 -0.65 -8.22
N GLU A 101 -18.40 0.48 -8.18
CA GLU A 101 -19.87 0.51 -8.22
C GLU A 101 -20.43 -0.04 -9.54
N TYR A 102 -19.72 0.17 -10.66
CA TYR A 102 -20.14 -0.31 -11.96
C TYR A 102 -20.05 -1.84 -12.06
N MET A 103 -18.94 -2.41 -11.63
CA MET A 103 -18.69 -3.86 -11.69
C MET A 103 -19.38 -4.65 -10.58
N LYS A 104 -19.84 -3.99 -9.50
CA LYS A 104 -20.51 -4.65 -8.36
C LYS A 104 -19.67 -5.84 -7.84
N ASP A 105 -20.27 -7.01 -7.76
CA ASP A 105 -19.63 -8.23 -7.27
C ASP A 105 -18.57 -8.79 -8.22
N ASP A 106 -18.48 -8.31 -9.46
CA ASP A 106 -17.51 -8.79 -10.44
C ASP A 106 -16.13 -8.15 -10.28
N PHE A 107 -15.98 -7.16 -9.38
CA PHE A 107 -14.69 -6.55 -9.02
C PHE A 107 -14.47 -6.55 -7.51
N MET A 108 -13.31 -7.01 -7.05
CA MET A 108 -12.85 -6.79 -5.69
C MET A 108 -11.33 -6.89 -5.62
N ILE A 109 -10.71 -5.98 -4.88
CA ILE A 109 -9.35 -6.17 -4.36
C ILE A 109 -9.47 -6.19 -2.85
N LYS A 110 -9.02 -7.27 -2.22
CA LYS A 110 -8.97 -7.39 -0.76
C LYS A 110 -7.53 -7.55 -0.34
N ILE A 111 -7.08 -6.70 0.57
CA ILE A 111 -5.75 -6.74 1.16
C ILE A 111 -5.94 -7.01 2.64
N GLU A 112 -5.51 -8.19 3.08
CA GLU A 112 -5.44 -8.55 4.48
C GLU A 112 -3.97 -8.52 4.88
N THR A 113 -3.66 -7.90 6.03
CA THR A 113 -2.28 -7.72 6.44
C THR A 113 -2.07 -8.05 7.90
N TRP A 114 -1.11 -8.92 8.15
CA TRP A 114 -0.52 -9.12 9.46
C TRP A 114 0.85 -8.46 9.53
N HIS A 115 1.08 -7.71 10.61
CA HIS A 115 2.38 -7.15 10.94
C HIS A 115 2.97 -7.97 12.09
N LYS A 116 4.11 -8.63 11.85
CA LYS A 116 4.73 -9.56 12.82
C LYS A 116 6.19 -9.20 13.09
N PRO A 117 6.69 -9.41 14.32
CA PRO A 117 8.08 -9.13 14.68
C PRO A 117 9.01 -10.29 14.28
N ASP A 118 9.03 -10.63 12.99
CA ASP A 118 9.87 -11.69 12.42
C ASP A 118 10.44 -11.27 11.05
N MET A 119 11.19 -12.17 10.41
CA MET A 119 11.84 -11.94 9.11
C MET A 119 11.07 -12.53 7.92
N GLY A 120 9.73 -12.64 8.01
CA GLY A 120 8.93 -13.13 6.88
C GLY A 120 8.91 -14.67 6.75
N THR A 121 9.15 -15.38 7.86
CA THR A 121 9.35 -16.84 7.91
C THR A 121 8.10 -17.63 8.28
N ILE A 122 7.09 -16.98 8.87
CA ILE A 122 5.81 -17.62 9.21
C ILE A 122 5.04 -17.96 7.94
N GLU A 123 4.76 -19.25 7.73
CA GLU A 123 3.91 -19.73 6.65
C GLU A 123 2.43 -19.63 7.01
N ASN A 124 1.57 -19.30 6.03
CA ASN A 124 0.12 -19.21 6.18
C ASN A 124 -0.36 -18.43 7.43
N VAL A 125 0.24 -17.26 7.69
CA VAL A 125 -0.08 -16.43 8.88
C VAL A 125 -1.55 -15.97 8.92
N HIS A 126 -2.24 -16.03 7.78
CA HIS A 126 -3.65 -15.70 7.62
C HIS A 126 -4.60 -16.88 7.90
N ASP A 127 -4.06 -18.07 8.22
CA ASP A 127 -4.81 -19.28 8.53
C ASP A 127 -5.83 -19.65 7.42
N LEU A 128 -5.38 -19.58 6.16
CA LEU A 128 -6.18 -20.04 5.03
C LEU A 128 -6.30 -21.57 5.05
N ASP A 129 -7.39 -22.08 4.50
CA ASP A 129 -7.53 -23.53 4.30
C ASP A 129 -6.43 -24.06 3.36
N GLU A 130 -6.08 -25.33 3.54
CA GLU A 130 -4.95 -25.95 2.83
C GLU A 130 -5.11 -25.89 1.31
N GLN A 131 -6.34 -26.02 0.79
CA GLN A 131 -6.60 -26.00 -0.64
C GLN A 131 -6.35 -24.61 -1.21
N THR A 132 -6.82 -23.57 -0.54
CA THR A 132 -6.57 -22.17 -0.93
C THR A 132 -5.08 -21.83 -0.81
N TRP A 133 -4.44 -22.15 0.32
CA TRP A 133 -3.03 -21.83 0.57
C TRP A 133 -2.10 -22.38 -0.51
N ARG A 134 -2.32 -23.61 -0.99
CA ARG A 134 -1.53 -24.23 -2.06
C ARG A 134 -1.54 -23.46 -3.39
N THR A 135 -2.51 -22.56 -3.58
CA THR A 135 -2.62 -21.71 -4.78
C THR A 135 -1.99 -20.33 -4.60
N VAL A 136 -1.63 -19.96 -3.36
CA VAL A 136 -1.06 -18.65 -3.04
C VAL A 136 0.41 -18.62 -3.43
N GLU A 137 0.76 -17.68 -4.31
CA GLU A 137 2.15 -17.34 -4.58
C GLU A 137 2.68 -16.41 -3.49
N VAL A 138 3.75 -16.81 -2.81
CA VAL A 138 4.48 -15.97 -1.85
C VAL A 138 5.53 -15.14 -2.60
N VAL A 139 5.43 -13.82 -2.51
CA VAL A 139 6.27 -12.86 -3.22
C VAL A 139 7.04 -11.99 -2.22
N PRO A 140 8.35 -12.23 -2.02
CA PRO A 140 9.15 -11.30 -1.21
C PRO A 140 9.30 -9.97 -1.95
N ILE A 141 9.32 -8.87 -1.18
CA ILE A 141 9.67 -7.53 -1.65
C ILE A 141 10.90 -7.08 -0.88
N ASP A 142 11.99 -6.80 -1.59
CA ASP A 142 13.18 -6.20 -1.00
C ASP A 142 13.25 -4.70 -1.28
N ILE A 143 13.08 -3.89 -0.23
CA ILE A 143 13.10 -2.43 -0.36
C ILE A 143 14.47 -1.88 -0.77
N ALA A 144 15.56 -2.62 -0.56
CA ALA A 144 16.90 -2.22 -0.97
C ALA A 144 17.21 -2.61 -2.44
N ASN A 145 16.45 -3.55 -3.01
CA ASN A 145 16.70 -4.02 -4.38
C ASN A 145 16.18 -3.03 -5.42
N LYS A 146 17.11 -2.25 -5.99
CA LYS A 146 16.82 -1.27 -7.06
C LYS A 146 16.23 -1.92 -8.33
N GLU A 147 16.51 -3.19 -8.60
CA GLU A 147 15.97 -3.89 -9.79
C GLU A 147 14.45 -4.11 -9.69
N GLU A 148 13.88 -4.06 -8.47
CA GLU A 148 12.43 -4.14 -8.27
C GLU A 148 11.70 -2.81 -8.53
N VAL A 149 12.44 -1.73 -8.76
CA VAL A 149 11.88 -0.38 -8.97
C VAL A 149 11.80 -0.07 -10.46
N ALA A 150 10.63 0.33 -10.93
CA ALA A 150 10.47 0.74 -12.32
C ALA A 150 11.31 2.00 -12.61
N PRO A 151 11.95 2.14 -13.79
CA PRO A 151 12.80 3.30 -14.09
C PRO A 151 12.11 4.66 -13.91
N GLY A 152 10.80 4.74 -14.18
CA GLY A 152 10.01 5.97 -14.02
C GLY A 152 9.64 6.31 -12.57
N ASP A 153 9.82 5.37 -11.64
CA ASP A 153 9.52 5.57 -10.21
C ASP A 153 10.77 5.88 -9.39
N TYR A 154 11.96 5.59 -9.94
CA TYR A 154 13.19 5.70 -9.19
C TYR A 154 13.51 7.16 -8.84
N LYS A 155 13.66 7.43 -7.55
CA LYS A 155 14.15 8.69 -7.01
C LYS A 155 15.29 8.42 -6.03
N PRO A 156 16.48 9.02 -6.19
CA PRO A 156 17.61 8.82 -5.28
C PRO A 156 17.28 9.12 -3.80
N GLU A 157 16.44 10.12 -3.55
CA GLU A 157 16.00 10.54 -2.22
C GLU A 157 14.99 9.57 -1.56
N GLU A 158 14.44 8.64 -2.32
CA GLU A 158 13.55 7.56 -1.86
C GLU A 158 14.25 6.18 -2.04
N ASP A 159 15.59 6.16 -2.01
CA ASP A 159 16.40 4.96 -2.14
C ASP A 159 16.99 4.50 -0.80
N PRO A 160 16.45 3.43 -0.17
CA PRO A 160 16.99 2.89 1.07
C PRO A 160 18.46 2.48 1.00
N ALA A 161 18.97 2.14 -0.20
CA ALA A 161 20.37 1.81 -0.41
C ALA A 161 21.30 3.04 -0.38
N LEU A 162 20.74 4.26 -0.43
CA LEU A 162 21.47 5.52 -0.35
C LEU A 162 21.13 6.32 0.93
N PHE A 163 19.97 6.06 1.53
CA PHE A 163 19.48 6.80 2.68
C PHE A 163 20.10 6.32 4.00
N HIS A 164 20.53 7.27 4.83
CA HIS A 164 20.99 7.04 6.20
C HIS A 164 20.20 7.95 7.14
N SER A 165 19.52 7.38 8.12
CA SER A 165 18.75 8.14 9.13
C SER A 165 19.67 8.88 10.08
N ALA A 166 19.46 10.19 10.23
CA ALA A 166 20.17 10.99 11.22
C ALA A 166 19.62 10.79 12.64
N LYS A 167 18.35 10.36 12.80
CA LYS A 167 17.75 10.16 14.13
C LYS A 167 17.97 8.75 14.70
N THR A 168 18.11 7.73 13.86
CA THR A 168 18.15 6.32 14.30
C THR A 168 19.42 5.57 13.90
N ASP A 169 20.32 6.18 13.12
CA ASP A 169 21.54 5.51 12.60
C ASP A 169 21.24 4.25 11.75
N ARG A 170 20.05 4.19 11.14
CA ARG A 170 19.63 3.07 10.28
C ARG A 170 19.84 3.41 8.81
N GLY A 171 20.20 2.39 8.04
CA GLY A 171 20.61 2.53 6.64
C GLY A 171 22.05 3.02 6.51
N PRO A 172 22.60 3.12 5.29
CA PRO A 172 22.02 2.62 4.04
C PRO A 172 21.86 1.09 4.04
N LEU A 173 20.85 0.60 3.33
CA LEU A 173 20.57 -0.82 3.21
C LEU A 173 21.35 -1.42 2.04
N GLY A 174 22.43 -2.14 2.33
CA GLY A 174 23.18 -2.90 1.34
C GLY A 174 22.45 -4.14 0.82
N PRO A 175 23.00 -4.87 -0.17
CA PRO A 175 22.37 -6.07 -0.72
C PRO A 175 22.09 -7.17 0.32
N GLU A 176 22.94 -7.29 1.34
CA GLU A 176 22.85 -8.29 2.41
C GLU A 176 22.24 -7.73 3.70
N TRP A 177 21.56 -6.58 3.63
CA TRP A 177 21.10 -5.85 4.83
C TRP A 177 20.30 -6.72 5.80
N LYS A 178 19.49 -7.66 5.32
CA LYS A 178 18.69 -8.58 6.15
C LYS A 178 19.57 -9.49 7.03
N ASN A 179 20.74 -9.91 6.52
CA ASN A 179 21.72 -10.72 7.25
C ASN A 179 22.63 -9.87 8.14
N GLU A 180 22.77 -8.58 7.83
CA GLU A 180 23.67 -7.63 8.48
C GLU A 180 22.99 -6.73 9.52
N LEU A 181 21.68 -6.93 9.78
CA LEU A 181 20.96 -6.17 10.80
C LEU A 181 21.67 -6.31 12.15
N LYS A 182 22.07 -5.17 12.73
CA LYS A 182 22.66 -5.10 14.08
C LYS A 182 21.68 -5.73 15.08
N THR A 183 22.19 -6.36 16.15
CA THR A 183 21.36 -7.06 17.15
C THR A 183 20.34 -6.16 17.85
N ASP A 184 20.61 -4.86 17.94
CA ASP A 184 19.76 -3.82 18.50
C ASP A 184 18.85 -3.13 17.46
N CYS A 185 19.02 -3.43 16.17
CA CYS A 185 18.16 -2.89 15.12
C CYS A 185 16.83 -3.66 15.10
N PRO A 186 15.68 -3.00 15.29
CA PRO A 186 14.40 -3.68 15.25
C PRO A 186 14.06 -4.10 13.82
N TYR A 187 13.26 -5.14 13.70
CA TYR A 187 12.77 -5.63 12.43
C TYR A 187 11.35 -6.15 12.56
N MET A 188 10.66 -6.16 11.42
CA MET A 188 9.32 -6.71 11.31
C MET A 188 9.07 -7.16 9.86
N CYS A 189 8.03 -7.98 9.68
CA CYS A 189 7.52 -8.33 8.35
C CYS A 189 6.04 -8.00 8.25
N ALA A 190 5.67 -7.29 7.18
CA ALA A 190 4.29 -7.11 6.78
C ALA A 190 3.90 -8.20 5.76
N TYR A 191 3.00 -9.07 6.16
CA TYR A 191 2.44 -10.14 5.33
C TYR A 191 1.15 -9.64 4.69
N LYS A 192 1.23 -9.18 3.44
CA LYS A 192 0.11 -8.58 2.70
C LYS A 192 -0.51 -9.62 1.78
N LEU A 193 -1.57 -10.28 2.24
CA LEU A 193 -2.36 -11.20 1.44
C LEU A 193 -3.34 -10.42 0.55
N VAL A 194 -3.07 -10.42 -0.75
CA VAL A 194 -3.88 -9.73 -1.76
C VAL A 194 -4.72 -10.75 -2.51
N THR A 195 -6.04 -10.57 -2.48
CA THR A 195 -7.01 -11.30 -3.29
C THR A 195 -7.58 -10.35 -4.33
N VAL A 196 -7.44 -10.71 -5.61
CA VAL A 196 -8.04 -9.97 -6.73
C VAL A 196 -9.12 -10.83 -7.38
N LYS A 197 -10.30 -10.24 -7.52
CA LYS A 197 -11.42 -10.76 -8.29
C LYS A 197 -11.74 -9.80 -9.42
N PHE A 198 -11.66 -10.27 -10.66
CA PHE A 198 -12.12 -9.50 -11.82
C PHE A 198 -12.83 -10.43 -12.81
N ARG A 199 -14.17 -10.39 -12.83
CA ARG A 199 -14.97 -11.23 -13.71
C ARG A 199 -15.44 -10.44 -14.93
N TRP A 200 -14.66 -10.52 -15.99
CA TRP A 200 -15.03 -9.97 -17.30
C TRP A 200 -14.60 -10.94 -18.41
N TRP A 201 -15.53 -11.28 -19.30
CA TRP A 201 -15.29 -12.25 -20.36
C TRP A 201 -14.14 -11.79 -21.28
N GLY A 202 -13.11 -12.64 -21.40
CA GLY A 202 -11.92 -12.37 -22.23
C GLY A 202 -10.85 -11.49 -21.59
N LEU A 203 -11.09 -10.90 -20.41
CA LEU A 203 -10.14 -9.97 -19.77
C LEU A 203 -9.70 -10.37 -18.35
N GLN A 204 -10.38 -11.33 -17.71
CA GLN A 204 -10.12 -11.77 -16.34
C GLN A 204 -8.62 -11.94 -16.03
N THR A 205 -7.96 -12.90 -16.65
CA THR A 205 -6.55 -13.22 -16.35
C THR A 205 -5.62 -12.03 -16.63
N LYS A 206 -5.87 -11.25 -17.68
CA LYS A 206 -5.02 -10.09 -18.01
C LYS A 206 -5.12 -9.02 -16.92
N VAL A 207 -6.33 -8.71 -16.48
CA VAL A 207 -6.57 -7.63 -15.50
C VAL A 207 -6.19 -8.06 -14.08
N GLU A 208 -6.48 -9.29 -13.66
CA GLU A 208 -6.04 -9.81 -12.35
C GLU A 208 -4.51 -9.74 -12.19
N ASN A 209 -3.78 -10.18 -13.22
CA ASN A 209 -2.31 -10.08 -13.23
C ASN A 209 -1.82 -8.63 -13.29
N PHE A 210 -2.49 -7.75 -14.05
CA PHE A 210 -2.15 -6.34 -14.08
C PHE A 210 -2.29 -5.69 -12.70
N ILE A 211 -3.41 -5.93 -12.01
CA ILE A 211 -3.64 -5.42 -10.64
C ILE A 211 -2.54 -5.91 -9.70
N HIS A 212 -2.22 -7.20 -9.70
CA HIS A 212 -1.14 -7.73 -8.87
C HIS A 212 0.24 -7.11 -9.16
N ARG A 213 0.53 -6.74 -10.42
CA ARG A 213 1.75 -5.99 -10.74
C ARG A 213 1.72 -4.58 -10.16
N GLN A 214 0.59 -3.88 -10.24
CA GLN A 214 0.44 -2.56 -9.64
C GLN A 214 0.52 -2.61 -8.11
N GLU A 215 -0.14 -3.58 -7.46
CA GLU A 215 -0.04 -3.77 -6.00
C GLU A 215 1.40 -4.03 -5.57
N LYS A 216 2.14 -4.89 -6.30
CA LYS A 216 3.57 -5.09 -6.05
C LYS A 216 4.34 -3.77 -6.14
N ARG A 217 4.16 -3.02 -7.24
CA ARG A 217 4.81 -1.72 -7.48
C ARG A 217 4.49 -0.71 -6.37
N ILE A 218 3.23 -0.61 -5.96
CA ILE A 218 2.77 0.25 -4.86
C ILE A 218 3.47 -0.16 -3.57
N PHE A 219 3.47 -1.45 -3.21
CA PHE A 219 4.14 -1.91 -2.00
C PHE A 219 5.65 -1.65 -2.04
N THR A 220 6.33 -1.90 -3.16
CA THR A 220 7.76 -1.61 -3.30
C THR A 220 8.05 -0.13 -3.06
N ASN A 221 7.37 0.76 -3.78
CA ASN A 221 7.62 2.21 -3.69
C ASN A 221 7.23 2.78 -2.33
N PHE A 222 6.06 2.37 -1.80
CA PHE A 222 5.55 2.83 -0.50
C PHE A 222 6.51 2.50 0.64
N HIS A 223 7.02 1.27 0.71
CA HIS A 223 7.89 0.89 1.83
C HIS A 223 9.31 1.46 1.70
N ARG A 224 9.79 1.69 0.47
CA ARG A 224 11.02 2.47 0.23
C ARG A 224 10.91 3.89 0.76
N GLN A 225 9.81 4.57 0.42
CA GLN A 225 9.48 5.91 0.92
C GLN A 225 9.34 5.92 2.44
N LEU A 226 8.59 4.96 3.01
CA LEU A 226 8.40 4.84 4.46
C LEU A 226 9.73 4.79 5.20
N PHE A 227 10.69 3.98 4.73
CA PHE A 227 12.01 3.90 5.34
C PHE A 227 12.81 5.20 5.15
N CYS A 228 12.84 5.77 3.95
CA CYS A 228 13.57 7.02 3.68
C CYS A 228 12.96 8.24 4.39
N TRP A 229 11.71 8.14 4.84
CA TRP A 229 11.04 9.17 5.64
C TRP A 229 11.11 8.91 7.14
N ILE A 230 11.87 7.91 7.62
CA ILE A 230 11.96 7.57 9.04
C ILE A 230 12.25 8.79 9.92
N ASP A 231 13.17 9.66 9.51
CA ASP A 231 13.49 10.87 10.28
C ASP A 231 12.31 11.85 10.43
N LYS A 232 11.30 11.77 9.56
CA LYS A 232 10.10 12.62 9.61
C LYS A 232 9.04 12.09 10.55
N TRP A 233 8.95 10.78 10.75
CA TRP A 233 7.88 10.16 11.53
C TRP A 233 8.35 9.44 12.80
N VAL A 234 9.64 9.07 12.91
CA VAL A 234 10.19 8.43 14.09
C VAL A 234 10.16 9.41 15.25
N GLY A 235 9.33 9.12 16.25
CA GLY A 235 9.04 10.00 17.39
C GLY A 235 7.70 10.74 17.33
N LEU A 236 6.94 10.64 16.24
CA LEU A 236 5.54 11.10 16.25
C LEU A 236 4.69 10.19 17.12
N THR A 237 3.74 10.79 17.83
CA THR A 237 2.73 10.05 18.60
C THR A 237 1.52 9.71 17.72
N MET A 238 0.69 8.77 18.16
CA MET A 238 -0.58 8.51 17.49
C MET A 238 -1.52 9.73 17.49
N GLU A 239 -1.42 10.61 18.49
CA GLU A 239 -2.18 11.87 18.51
C GLU A 239 -1.69 12.84 17.41
N ASP A 240 -0.38 12.96 17.22
CA ASP A 240 0.19 13.74 16.11
C ASP A 240 -0.30 13.20 14.76
N ILE A 241 -0.33 11.87 14.60
CA ILE A 241 -0.84 11.24 13.39
C ILE A 241 -2.32 11.57 13.15
N ARG A 242 -3.18 11.53 14.18
CA ARG A 242 -4.61 11.90 14.01
C ARG A 242 -4.78 13.35 13.56
N ARG A 243 -4.02 14.27 14.14
CA ARG A 243 -4.01 15.69 13.72
C ARG A 243 -3.56 15.81 12.26
N MET A 244 -2.50 15.10 11.87
CA MET A 244 -2.00 15.09 10.49
C MET A 244 -3.00 14.50 9.49
N GLU A 245 -3.73 13.44 9.85
CA GLU A 245 -4.76 12.86 9.00
C GLU A 245 -5.91 13.85 8.72
N GLU A 246 -6.34 14.61 9.74
CA GLU A 246 -7.36 15.66 9.59
C GLU A 246 -6.89 16.82 8.69
N GLU A 247 -5.64 17.25 8.85
CA GLU A 247 -5.03 18.28 7.99
C GLU A 247 -4.90 17.76 6.54
N THR A 248 -4.43 16.52 6.39
CA THR A 248 -4.26 15.87 5.08
C THR A 248 -5.59 15.72 4.36
N GLN A 249 -6.68 15.37 5.05
CA GLN A 249 -7.99 15.27 4.41
C GLN A 249 -8.40 16.58 3.72
N LYS A 250 -8.17 17.73 4.38
CA LYS A 250 -8.48 19.05 3.83
C LYS A 250 -7.54 19.39 2.65
N GLU A 251 -6.25 19.12 2.82
CA GLU A 251 -5.24 19.38 1.79
C GLU A 251 -5.48 18.55 0.52
N LEU A 252 -5.87 17.28 0.65
CA LEU A 252 -6.22 16.42 -0.48
C LEU A 252 -7.41 16.95 -1.26
N GLU A 253 -8.44 17.44 -0.57
CA GLU A 253 -9.62 18.02 -1.22
C GLU A 253 -9.23 19.28 -2.03
N GLU A 254 -8.38 20.14 -1.46
CA GLU A 254 -7.87 21.33 -2.16
C GLU A 254 -7.01 20.94 -3.37
N LEU A 255 -6.00 20.09 -3.16
CA LEU A 255 -5.11 19.60 -4.22
C LEU A 255 -5.89 18.97 -5.37
N ARG A 256 -6.91 18.16 -5.07
CA ARG A 256 -7.75 17.52 -6.09
C ARG A 256 -8.49 18.57 -6.93
N LYS A 257 -8.97 19.66 -6.33
CA LYS A 257 -9.73 20.72 -7.03
C LYS A 257 -8.83 21.68 -7.82
N THR A 258 -7.66 22.02 -7.29
CA THR A 258 -6.85 23.16 -7.80
C THR A 258 -5.47 22.77 -8.31
N GLY A 259 -4.91 21.64 -7.88
CA GLY A 259 -3.57 21.21 -8.24
C GLY A 259 -3.49 20.62 -9.66
N PRO A 260 -2.30 20.59 -10.28
CA PRO A 260 -2.07 19.82 -11.51
C PRO A 260 -2.08 18.32 -11.25
N ILE A 261 -2.40 17.53 -12.28
CA ILE A 261 -2.25 16.05 -12.28
C ILE A 261 -0.79 15.71 -11.97
N ARG A 262 -0.57 14.73 -11.08
CA ARG A 262 0.75 14.32 -10.59
C ARG A 262 0.74 12.86 -10.11
N GLY A 263 1.91 12.35 -9.75
CA GLY A 263 2.09 11.00 -9.21
C GLY A 263 2.23 9.93 -10.29
N THR A 264 2.06 8.69 -9.88
CA THR A 264 2.30 7.49 -10.68
C THR A 264 1.23 7.32 -11.76
N SER A 265 1.64 6.96 -12.97
CA SER A 265 0.73 6.68 -14.09
C SER A 265 1.07 5.33 -14.73
N ALA A 266 0.04 4.52 -14.92
CA ALA A 266 0.11 3.27 -15.69
C ALA A 266 -0.39 3.46 -17.14
N ALA A 267 -0.61 4.70 -17.60
CA ALA A 267 -1.21 4.98 -18.90
C ALA A 267 -0.42 4.40 -20.09
N HIS A 268 0.89 4.22 -19.94
CA HIS A 268 1.80 3.72 -20.99
C HIS A 268 2.12 2.22 -20.88
N GLU A 269 1.57 1.51 -19.88
CA GLU A 269 1.78 0.07 -19.72
C GLU A 269 0.82 -0.72 -20.63
N GLN A 270 1.35 -1.65 -21.42
CA GLN A 270 0.60 -2.47 -22.41
C GLN A 270 0.00 -3.75 -21.80
#